data_AF-A0A4Q6F5R6-F1
#
_entry.id   AF-A0A4Q6F5R6-F1
#
_cell.length_a   1.000
_cell.length_b   1.000
_cell.length_c   1.000
_cell.angle_alpha   90.00
_cell.angle_beta   90.00
_cell.angle_gamma   90.00
#
_symmetry.space_group_name_H-M   'P 1'
#
loop_
_entity.id
_entity.type
_entity.pdbx_description
1 polymer ?
#
loop_
_entity_poly.entity_id
_entity_poly.type
_entity_poly.pdbx_seq_one_letter_code
_entity_poly.pdbx_strand_id
1 'polypeptide(L)'
;MIRLNPKLFSPEVMARHAEMLGNRVKKNLKTLKKTFDKDKVTAFRLYNLDIPEIRCVVDWYDGHIILGEYVRDQTDDESYLRILSDGLAQTLNIPLENIHTRRRTTRPVEGDRYGRLARTDERMEVSEGGLKFFVNLYDFLDVGLFTDHRKTRDIVRSLVKGKNFLNLFAYTGAFSVYAAAGGAKSVTTVDMSRRYLDWARDNMELNDLLGSCRMEWSSTEAREFLERASMSRNYWDVIFLDPPSFSTREGMAEFDIQFDHR
;
A
#
# COMPACT_ATOMS: atom_id res chain seq x y z
N MET A 1 -32.01 -2.72 -2.79
CA MET A 1 -31.20 -2.08 -3.85
C MET A 1 -31.80 -0.72 -4.18
N ILE A 2 -31.26 0.36 -3.63
CA ILE A 2 -31.68 1.71 -4.05
C ILE A 2 -31.00 1.96 -5.41
N ARG A 3 -31.77 1.87 -6.51
CA ARG A 3 -31.30 2.33 -7.82
C ARG A 3 -31.20 3.86 -7.75
N LEU A 4 -29.97 4.39 -7.67
CA LEU A 4 -29.71 5.83 -7.73
C LEU A 4 -29.76 6.33 -9.19
N ASN A 5 -30.09 7.62 -9.33
CA ASN A 5 -30.51 8.30 -10.56
C ASN A 5 -29.36 8.45 -11.58
N PRO A 6 -29.50 8.01 -12.85
CA PRO A 6 -28.48 8.14 -13.90
C PRO A 6 -28.06 9.59 -14.21
N LYS A 7 -28.81 10.60 -13.74
CA LYS A 7 -28.41 12.02 -13.78
C LYS A 7 -27.18 12.36 -12.94
N LEU A 8 -26.71 11.45 -12.07
CA LEU A 8 -25.56 11.69 -11.19
C LEU A 8 -24.18 11.59 -11.88
N PHE A 9 -24.13 11.18 -13.15
CA PHE A 9 -22.88 11.01 -13.91
C PHE A 9 -23.01 11.51 -15.36
N SER A 10 -23.73 12.62 -15.60
CA SER A 10 -23.66 13.27 -16.91
C SER A 10 -22.23 13.78 -17.20
N PRO A 11 -21.83 13.98 -18.47
CA PRO A 11 -20.52 14.53 -18.81
C PRO A 11 -20.18 15.83 -18.06
N GLU A 12 -21.14 16.74 -17.92
CA GLU A 12 -20.99 17.99 -17.16
C GLU A 12 -20.72 17.74 -15.67
N VAL A 13 -21.41 16.78 -15.06
CA VAL A 13 -21.22 16.42 -13.64
C VAL A 13 -19.85 15.77 -13.45
N MET A 14 -19.43 14.88 -14.34
CA MET A 14 -18.12 14.23 -14.28
C MET A 14 -16.98 15.25 -14.47
N ALA A 15 -17.13 16.21 -15.38
CA ALA A 15 -16.17 17.30 -15.55
C ALA A 15 -16.07 18.15 -14.27
N ARG A 16 -17.20 18.47 -13.63
CA ARG A 16 -17.21 19.16 -12.33
C ARG A 16 -16.51 18.34 -11.25
N HIS A 17 -16.70 17.03 -11.21
CA HIS A 17 -15.99 16.15 -10.27
C HIS A 17 -14.48 16.18 -10.50
N ALA A 18 -14.03 16.14 -11.76
CA ALA A 18 -12.61 16.24 -12.09
C ALA A 18 -12.00 17.56 -11.61
N GLU A 19 -12.69 18.68 -11.81
CA GLU A 19 -12.27 19.99 -11.29
C GLU A 19 -12.21 20.00 -9.75
N MET A 20 -13.26 19.50 -9.08
CA MET A 20 -13.33 19.43 -7.62
C MET A 20 -12.19 18.58 -7.03
N LEU A 21 -11.96 17.39 -7.60
CA LEU A 21 -10.87 16.49 -7.21
C LEU A 21 -9.52 17.16 -7.45
N GLY A 22 -9.30 17.71 -8.65
CA GLY A 22 -8.07 18.40 -9.02
C GLY A 22 -7.73 19.52 -8.04
N ASN A 23 -8.68 20.39 -7.74
CA ASN A 23 -8.51 21.50 -6.80
C ASN A 23 -8.17 21.00 -5.39
N ARG A 24 -8.84 19.95 -4.91
CA ARG A 24 -8.58 19.35 -3.60
C ARG A 24 -7.19 18.73 -3.52
N VAL A 25 -6.83 17.92 -4.51
CA VAL A 25 -5.52 17.24 -4.61
C VAL A 25 -4.40 18.27 -4.73
N LYS A 26 -4.55 19.32 -5.56
CA LYS A 26 -3.55 20.39 -5.71
C LYS A 26 -3.31 21.14 -4.40
N LYS A 27 -4.38 21.46 -3.66
CA LYS A 27 -4.27 22.11 -2.35
C LYS A 27 -3.51 21.22 -1.36
N ASN A 28 -3.85 19.93 -1.31
CA ASN A 28 -3.21 18.98 -0.41
C ASN A 28 -1.74 18.75 -0.79
N LEU A 29 -1.44 18.60 -2.09
CA LEU A 29 -0.08 18.46 -2.60
C LEU A 29 0.76 19.67 -2.22
N LYS A 30 0.28 20.90 -2.47
CA LYS A 30 1.00 22.14 -2.09
C LYS A 30 1.30 22.19 -0.59
N THR A 31 0.36 21.74 0.23
CA THR A 31 0.49 21.80 1.70
C THR A 31 1.44 20.72 2.22
N LEU A 32 1.25 19.48 1.79
CA LEU A 32 2.01 18.32 2.26
C LEU A 32 3.42 18.27 1.67
N LYS A 33 3.59 18.58 0.38
CA LYS A 33 4.88 18.53 -0.30
C LYS A 33 5.92 19.44 0.35
N LYS A 34 5.53 20.61 0.84
CA LYS A 34 6.45 21.50 1.57
C LYS A 34 7.07 20.83 2.80
N THR A 35 6.26 20.09 3.57
CA THR A 35 6.72 19.37 4.76
C THR A 35 7.50 18.11 4.35
N PHE A 36 6.94 17.33 3.43
CA PHE A 36 7.52 16.05 3.03
C PHE A 36 8.81 16.19 2.22
N ASP A 37 9.01 17.26 1.44
CA ASP A 37 10.29 17.53 0.78
C ASP A 37 11.40 17.79 1.81
N LYS A 38 11.09 18.46 2.93
CA LYS A 38 12.03 18.68 4.02
C LYS A 38 12.43 17.36 4.69
N ASP A 39 11.47 16.47 4.88
CA ASP A 39 11.66 15.17 5.52
C ASP A 39 12.08 14.07 4.52
N LYS A 40 12.31 14.43 3.24
CA LYS A 40 12.62 13.52 2.12
C LYS A 40 11.63 12.36 1.99
N VAL A 41 10.35 12.65 2.20
CA VAL A 41 9.25 11.71 2.00
C VAL A 41 8.68 11.93 0.60
N THR A 42 8.76 10.93 -0.27
CA THR A 42 8.31 11.05 -1.67
C THR A 42 7.07 10.22 -1.98
N ALA A 43 6.57 9.41 -1.05
CA ALA A 43 5.29 8.70 -1.17
C ALA A 43 4.29 9.16 -0.10
N PHE A 44 3.05 9.55 -0.43
CA PHE A 44 2.02 9.93 0.57
C PHE A 44 0.62 10.09 -0.03
N ARG A 45 -0.41 9.95 0.80
CA ARG A 45 -1.81 10.17 0.39
C ARG A 45 -2.16 11.65 0.21
N LEU A 46 -2.79 11.97 -0.91
CA LEU A 46 -3.28 13.31 -1.25
C LEU A 46 -4.79 13.46 -1.05
N TYR A 47 -5.56 12.39 -1.18
CA TYR A 47 -7.02 12.44 -1.08
C TYR A 47 -7.57 11.09 -0.62
N ASN A 48 -8.55 11.07 0.29
CA ASN A 48 -9.19 9.86 0.76
C ASN A 48 -10.69 10.06 0.98
N LEU A 49 -11.49 9.91 -0.07
CA LEU A 49 -12.96 10.02 0.06
C LEU A 49 -13.44 11.34 0.69
N ASP A 50 -12.65 12.43 0.57
CA ASP A 50 -12.96 13.70 1.25
C ASP A 50 -14.25 14.35 0.72
N ILE A 51 -14.59 14.12 -0.56
CA ILE A 51 -15.77 14.65 -1.24
C ILE A 51 -16.77 13.49 -1.40
N PRO A 52 -17.97 13.57 -0.79
CA PRO A 52 -18.96 12.47 -0.78
C PRO A 52 -19.32 11.92 -2.18
N GLU A 53 -19.35 12.80 -3.17
CA GLU A 53 -19.65 12.47 -4.57
C GLU A 53 -18.51 11.70 -5.24
N ILE A 54 -17.26 11.92 -4.81
CA ILE A 54 -16.05 11.43 -5.48
C ILE A 54 -15.40 10.33 -4.62
N ARG A 55 -15.78 9.09 -4.91
CA ARG A 55 -15.29 7.91 -4.18
C ARG A 55 -13.97 7.40 -4.72
N CYS A 56 -12.92 8.19 -4.50
CA CYS A 56 -11.57 7.83 -4.90
C CYS A 56 -10.56 7.97 -3.77
N VAL A 57 -9.39 7.40 -3.99
CA VAL A 57 -8.15 7.66 -3.28
C VAL A 57 -7.14 8.17 -4.29
N VAL A 58 -6.36 9.17 -3.89
CA VAL A 58 -5.24 9.67 -4.69
C VAL A 58 -4.00 9.59 -3.83
N ASP A 59 -3.04 8.76 -4.24
CA ASP A 59 -1.74 8.62 -3.60
C ASP A 59 -0.65 9.17 -4.52
N TRP A 60 0.33 9.86 -3.96
CA TRP A 60 1.50 10.42 -4.64
C TRP A 60 2.70 9.49 -4.45
N TYR A 61 3.44 9.22 -5.51
CA TYR A 61 4.69 8.47 -5.52
C TYR A 61 5.70 9.17 -6.44
N ASP A 62 6.46 10.09 -5.87
CA ASP A 62 7.57 10.82 -6.49
C ASP A 62 7.33 11.30 -7.95
N GLY A 63 6.25 12.05 -8.16
CA GLY A 63 5.89 12.57 -9.49
C GLY A 63 4.83 11.73 -10.22
N HIS A 64 4.49 10.57 -9.67
CA HIS A 64 3.39 9.72 -10.14
C HIS A 64 2.20 9.76 -9.19
N ILE A 65 1.03 9.42 -9.73
CA ILE A 65 -0.23 9.32 -9.01
C ILE A 65 -0.80 7.92 -9.15
N ILE A 66 -1.29 7.36 -8.05
CA ILE A 66 -2.25 6.26 -8.07
C ILE A 66 -3.64 6.86 -7.83
N LEU A 67 -4.51 6.77 -8.84
CA LEU A 67 -5.92 7.15 -8.75
C LEU A 67 -6.76 5.88 -8.60
N GLY A 68 -7.18 5.59 -7.37
CA GLY A 68 -7.99 4.42 -7.06
C GLY A 68 -9.46 4.76 -6.86
N GLU A 69 -10.35 4.26 -7.72
CA GLU A 69 -11.80 4.37 -7.53
C GLU A 69 -12.34 3.21 -6.68
N TYR A 70 -13.25 3.52 -5.75
CA TYR A 70 -14.14 2.53 -5.15
C TYR A 70 -15.42 2.40 -5.99
N VAL A 71 -15.44 1.36 -6.82
CA VAL A 71 -16.40 1.20 -7.93
C VAL A 71 -17.84 1.18 -7.41
N ARG A 72 -18.73 1.81 -8.19
CA ARG A 72 -20.18 1.71 -8.07
C ARG A 72 -20.76 1.14 -9.38
N ASP A 73 -21.95 0.54 -9.35
CA ASP A 73 -22.62 0.03 -10.57
C ASP A 73 -22.98 1.12 -11.60
N GLN A 74 -22.80 2.40 -11.25
CA GLN A 74 -23.32 3.55 -12.00
C GLN A 74 -22.26 4.29 -12.83
N THR A 75 -20.99 3.88 -12.76
CA THR A 75 -19.89 4.46 -13.55
C THR A 75 -19.57 3.51 -14.70
N ASP A 76 -19.67 3.99 -15.94
CA ASP A 76 -19.21 3.24 -17.11
C ASP A 76 -17.67 3.18 -17.11
N ASP A 77 -17.14 1.98 -17.27
CA ASP A 77 -15.96 1.47 -16.56
C ASP A 77 -14.66 2.26 -16.75
N GLU A 78 -14.49 2.90 -17.91
CA GLU A 78 -13.26 3.61 -18.29
C GLU A 78 -13.44 5.14 -18.34
N SER A 79 -14.66 5.60 -18.60
CA SER A 79 -14.91 7.02 -18.92
C SER A 79 -14.68 7.93 -17.72
N TYR A 80 -15.16 7.54 -16.54
CA TYR A 80 -15.08 8.39 -15.35
C TYR A 80 -13.65 8.52 -14.82
N LEU A 81 -12.94 7.39 -14.68
CA LEU A 81 -11.53 7.41 -14.29
C LEU A 81 -10.67 8.19 -15.28
N ARG A 82 -10.91 8.06 -16.58
CA ARG A 82 -10.22 8.85 -17.61
C ARG A 82 -10.46 10.35 -17.42
N ILE A 83 -11.71 10.78 -17.24
CA ILE A 83 -12.05 12.19 -17.01
C ILE A 83 -11.36 12.73 -15.74
N LEU A 84 -11.34 11.95 -14.66
CA LEU A 84 -10.64 12.32 -13.43
C LEU A 84 -9.11 12.40 -13.64
N SER A 85 -8.52 11.44 -14.36
CA SER A 85 -7.10 11.44 -14.71
C SER A 85 -6.72 12.66 -15.54
N ASP A 86 -7.47 12.97 -16.61
CA ASP A 86 -7.23 14.14 -17.45
C ASP A 86 -7.30 15.44 -16.64
N GLY A 87 -8.32 15.57 -15.77
CA GLY A 87 -8.46 16.72 -14.89
C GLY A 87 -7.32 16.85 -13.87
N LEU A 88 -6.84 15.73 -13.32
CA LEU A 88 -5.68 15.71 -12.42
C LEU A 88 -4.39 16.08 -13.14
N ALA A 89 -4.13 15.49 -14.32
CA ALA A 89 -2.95 15.77 -15.13
C ALA A 89 -2.87 17.27 -15.46
N GLN A 90 -3.98 17.84 -15.93
CA GLN A 90 -4.07 19.27 -16.23
C GLN A 90 -3.89 20.14 -14.97
N THR A 91 -4.59 19.81 -13.88
CA THR A 91 -4.60 20.65 -12.67
C THR A 91 -3.24 20.69 -11.97
N LEU A 92 -2.53 19.56 -11.97
CA LEU A 92 -1.22 19.37 -11.34
C LEU A 92 -0.06 19.64 -12.30
N ASN A 93 -0.33 19.77 -13.60
CA ASN A 93 0.67 19.92 -14.65
C ASN A 93 1.69 18.76 -14.62
N ILE A 94 1.17 17.53 -14.62
CA ILE A 94 1.97 16.30 -14.74
C ILE A 94 1.57 15.54 -16.01
N PRO A 95 2.48 14.75 -16.61
CA PRO A 95 2.15 13.94 -17.76
C PRO A 95 1.04 12.92 -17.43
N LEU A 96 0.16 12.64 -18.39
CA LEU A 96 -0.96 11.72 -18.17
C LEU A 96 -0.47 10.29 -17.90
N GLU A 97 0.64 9.90 -18.53
CA GLU A 97 1.33 8.62 -18.31
C GLU A 97 1.83 8.42 -16.87
N ASN A 98 1.91 9.49 -16.08
CA ASN A 98 2.25 9.41 -14.67
C ASN A 98 1.03 9.15 -13.76
N ILE A 99 -0.17 9.05 -14.31
CA ILE A 99 -1.39 8.73 -13.57
C ILE A 99 -1.78 7.28 -13.82
N HIS A 100 -1.70 6.49 -12.76
CA HIS A 100 -1.96 5.06 -12.74
C HIS A 100 -3.30 4.78 -12.08
N THR A 101 -4.26 4.25 -12.82
CA THR A 101 -5.62 4.03 -12.30
C THR A 101 -5.76 2.67 -11.62
N ARG A 102 -6.62 2.59 -10.59
CA ARG A 102 -7.01 1.35 -9.93
C ARG A 102 -8.52 1.33 -9.72
N ARG A 103 -9.11 0.14 -9.80
CA ARG A 103 -10.52 -0.08 -9.47
C ARG A 103 -10.61 -1.07 -8.31
N ARG A 104 -11.23 -0.63 -7.23
CA ARG A 104 -11.45 -1.41 -6.01
C ARG A 104 -12.92 -1.76 -5.92
N THR A 105 -13.25 -3.03 -6.11
CA THR A 105 -14.60 -3.57 -5.92
C THR A 105 -14.80 -4.00 -4.47
N THR A 106 -15.93 -3.61 -3.88
CA THR A 106 -16.32 -4.05 -2.53
C THR A 106 -17.17 -5.31 -2.54
N ARG A 107 -17.47 -5.88 -3.72
CA ARG A 107 -18.25 -7.12 -3.82
C ARG A 107 -17.35 -8.34 -3.63
N PRO A 108 -17.86 -9.42 -3.01
CA PRO A 108 -17.24 -10.72 -3.11
C PRO A 108 -17.15 -11.09 -4.59
N VAL A 109 -15.95 -11.40 -5.06
CA VAL A 109 -15.71 -12.02 -6.37
C VAL A 109 -15.20 -13.42 -6.07
N GLU A 110 -15.73 -14.44 -6.72
CA GLU A 110 -15.15 -15.79 -6.65
C GLU A 110 -13.76 -15.77 -7.30
N GLY A 111 -12.74 -16.30 -6.60
CA GLY A 111 -11.36 -16.35 -7.07
C GLY A 111 -10.45 -15.21 -6.57
N ASP A 112 -9.30 -15.04 -7.24
CA ASP A 112 -8.35 -13.96 -6.93
C ASP A 112 -8.99 -12.61 -7.24
N ARG A 113 -9.40 -11.89 -6.19
CA ARG A 113 -10.18 -10.65 -6.30
C ARG A 113 -9.45 -9.59 -7.15
N TYR A 114 -8.11 -9.65 -7.20
CA TYR A 114 -7.27 -8.72 -7.95
C TYR A 114 -6.03 -9.42 -8.51
N GLY A 115 -6.22 -10.11 -9.63
CA GLY A 115 -5.09 -10.61 -10.42
C GLY A 115 -4.13 -9.50 -10.88
N ARG A 116 -2.99 -9.92 -11.40
CA ARG A 116 -1.95 -9.02 -11.95
C ARG A 116 -2.52 -8.17 -13.09
N LEU A 117 -2.42 -6.84 -12.98
CA LEU A 117 -2.97 -5.84 -13.92
C LEU A 117 -2.11 -5.67 -15.17
N ALA A 118 -0.79 -5.73 -15.02
CA ALA A 118 0.19 -5.58 -16.10
C ALA A 118 1.43 -6.47 -15.84
N ARG A 119 2.25 -6.68 -16.86
CA ARG A 119 3.46 -7.53 -16.79
C ARG A 119 4.72 -6.74 -17.15
N THR A 120 4.94 -5.63 -16.45
CA THR A 120 6.12 -4.77 -16.65
C THR A 120 7.31 -5.20 -15.80
N ASP A 121 7.03 -5.68 -14.58
CA ASP A 121 8.01 -5.88 -13.50
C ASP A 121 8.84 -4.63 -13.18
N GLU A 122 8.37 -3.45 -13.62
CA GLU A 122 9.02 -2.17 -13.39
C GLU A 122 8.81 -1.72 -11.94
N ARG A 123 9.92 -1.28 -11.33
CA ARG A 123 9.94 -0.73 -9.98
C ARG A 123 10.65 0.60 -9.97
N MET A 124 10.13 1.53 -9.18
CA MET A 124 10.77 2.81 -8.91
C MET A 124 11.07 2.95 -7.42
N GLU A 125 12.07 3.77 -7.10
CA GLU A 125 12.41 4.09 -5.71
C GLU A 125 11.53 5.22 -5.18
N VAL A 126 11.06 5.09 -3.95
CA VAL A 126 10.51 6.18 -3.15
C VAL A 126 11.21 6.24 -1.80
N SER A 127 11.16 7.40 -1.16
CA SER A 127 11.81 7.64 0.13
C SER A 127 10.79 7.93 1.22
N GLU A 128 11.05 7.42 2.43
CA GLU A 128 10.26 7.67 3.63
C GLU A 128 11.15 7.49 4.88
N GLY A 129 11.12 8.44 5.83
CA GLY A 129 11.82 8.28 7.11
C GLY A 129 13.34 8.15 7.01
N GLY A 130 13.94 8.69 5.95
CA GLY A 130 15.37 8.52 5.63
C GLY A 130 15.73 7.14 5.08
N LEU A 131 14.73 6.33 4.72
CA LEU A 131 14.86 5.01 4.10
C LEU A 131 14.26 5.05 2.70
N LYS A 132 14.63 4.06 1.89
CA LYS A 132 14.18 3.89 0.50
C LYS A 132 13.39 2.61 0.33
N PHE A 133 12.44 2.61 -0.60
CA PHE A 133 11.59 1.47 -0.92
C PHE A 133 11.33 1.39 -2.41
N PHE A 134 11.35 0.18 -2.96
CA PHE A 134 10.84 -0.07 -4.29
C PHE A 134 9.31 -0.14 -4.28
N VAL A 135 8.68 0.54 -5.23
CA VAL A 135 7.25 0.44 -5.53
C VAL A 135 7.03 0.05 -6.99
N ASN A 136 5.98 -0.73 -7.26
CA ASN A 136 5.53 -1.10 -8.61
C ASN A 136 4.17 -0.45 -8.87
N LEU A 137 4.14 0.54 -9.76
CA LEU A 137 2.94 1.32 -10.05
C LEU A 137 2.06 0.72 -11.15
N TYR A 138 2.43 -0.42 -11.72
CA TYR A 138 1.81 -0.95 -12.94
C TYR A 138 1.10 -2.28 -12.71
N ASP A 139 1.76 -3.21 -12.04
CA ASP A 139 1.43 -4.63 -12.18
C ASP A 139 0.38 -5.11 -11.18
N PHE A 140 0.21 -4.43 -10.05
CA PHE A 140 -0.64 -4.89 -8.95
C PHE A 140 -1.57 -3.80 -8.44
N LEU A 141 -2.64 -4.21 -7.75
CA LEU A 141 -3.52 -3.28 -7.05
C LEU A 141 -2.77 -2.47 -5.98
N ASP A 142 -1.94 -3.15 -5.19
CA ASP A 142 -1.09 -2.57 -4.16
C ASP A 142 0.34 -2.41 -4.68
N VAL A 143 0.95 -1.28 -4.37
CA VAL A 143 2.15 -0.82 -5.08
C VAL A 143 3.47 -1.13 -4.37
N GLY A 144 3.46 -1.78 -3.22
CA GLY A 144 4.67 -2.16 -2.49
C GLY A 144 4.98 -1.33 -1.24
N LEU A 145 4.25 -0.25 -0.98
CA LEU A 145 4.39 0.55 0.26
C LEU A 145 3.06 1.17 0.67
N PHE A 146 2.54 0.78 1.83
CA PHE A 146 1.33 1.37 2.41
C PHE A 146 1.67 2.65 3.18
N THR A 147 1.24 3.80 2.66
CA THR A 147 1.65 5.14 3.17
C THR A 147 0.98 5.53 4.48
N ASP A 148 -0.17 4.94 4.80
CA ASP A 148 -0.89 5.09 6.07
C ASP A 148 -0.13 4.47 7.26
N HIS A 149 0.66 3.42 7.04
CA HIS A 149 1.49 2.80 8.07
C HIS A 149 2.76 3.58 8.44
N ARG A 150 3.05 4.74 7.84
CA ARG A 150 4.28 5.52 8.12
C ARG A 150 4.53 5.75 9.61
N LYS A 151 3.52 6.26 10.32
CA LYS A 151 3.64 6.55 11.75
C LYS A 151 3.87 5.29 12.57
N THR A 152 3.23 4.19 12.19
CA THR A 152 3.41 2.88 12.83
C THR A 152 4.83 2.36 12.59
N ARG A 153 5.38 2.55 11.40
CA ARG A 153 6.79 2.22 11.09
C ARG A 153 7.77 3.02 11.94
N ASP A 154 7.53 4.32 12.13
CA ASP A 154 8.33 5.16 13.04
C ASP A 154 8.28 4.66 14.49
N ILE A 155 7.09 4.28 14.96
CA ILE A 155 6.92 3.68 16.30
C ILE A 155 7.74 2.40 16.42
N VAL A 156 7.62 1.47 15.46
CA VAL A 156 8.41 0.22 15.46
C VAL A 156 9.90 0.53 15.52
N ARG A 157 10.41 1.41 14.66
CA ARG A 157 11.83 1.81 14.66
C ARG A 157 12.31 2.33 16.02
N SER A 158 11.47 3.06 16.75
CA SER A 158 11.81 3.57 18.09
C SER A 158 11.86 2.49 19.17
N LEU A 159 11.15 1.37 18.99
CA LEU A 159 10.97 0.34 20.02
C LEU A 159 11.99 -0.81 19.94
N VAL A 160 12.65 -0.99 18.79
CA VAL A 160 13.38 -2.23 18.46
C VAL A 160 14.88 -2.23 18.80
N LYS A 161 15.48 -1.11 19.22
CA LYS A 161 16.94 -1.05 19.44
C LYS A 161 17.42 -2.16 20.38
N GLY A 162 18.32 -3.02 19.90
CA GLY A 162 18.87 -4.15 20.64
C GLY A 162 17.91 -5.34 20.86
N LYS A 163 16.74 -5.33 20.23
CA LYS A 163 15.66 -6.32 20.44
C LYS A 163 15.48 -7.26 19.24
N ASN A 164 14.87 -8.41 19.50
CA ASN A 164 14.45 -9.36 18.47
C ASN A 164 13.06 -8.97 17.96
N PHE A 165 12.95 -8.63 16.68
CA PHE A 165 11.71 -8.19 16.03
C PHE A 165 11.13 -9.30 15.13
N LEU A 166 9.82 -9.51 15.21
CA LEU A 166 9.06 -10.40 14.33
C LEU A 166 8.06 -9.60 13.50
N ASN A 167 8.10 -9.76 12.18
CA ASN A 167 7.17 -9.17 11.22
C ASN A 167 6.35 -10.28 10.55
N LEU A 168 5.07 -10.37 10.88
CA LEU A 168 4.11 -11.32 10.31
C LEU A 168 3.25 -10.63 9.25
N PHE A 169 2.96 -11.33 8.15
CA PHE A 169 2.33 -10.75 6.95
C PHE A 169 3.19 -9.61 6.39
N ALA A 170 4.48 -9.90 6.26
CA ALA A 170 5.49 -8.87 6.07
C ALA A 170 5.37 -8.09 4.75
N TYR A 171 4.68 -8.64 3.75
CA TYR A 171 4.60 -8.06 2.41
C TYR A 171 6.01 -7.74 1.89
N THR A 172 6.24 -6.55 1.36
CA THR A 172 7.53 -6.06 0.87
C THR A 172 8.52 -5.67 1.97
N GLY A 173 8.24 -6.04 3.23
CA GLY A 173 9.20 -5.92 4.34
C GLY A 173 9.44 -4.51 4.87
N ALA A 174 8.55 -3.54 4.60
CA ALA A 174 8.76 -2.15 5.03
C ALA A 174 8.99 -2.02 6.55
N PHE A 175 8.26 -2.79 7.37
CA PHE A 175 8.49 -2.84 8.83
C PHE A 175 9.80 -3.51 9.20
N SER A 176 10.23 -4.53 8.46
CA SER A 176 11.53 -5.19 8.65
C SER A 176 12.68 -4.21 8.39
N VAL A 177 12.61 -3.42 7.32
CA VAL A 177 13.60 -2.36 7.00
C VAL A 177 13.66 -1.32 8.12
N TYR A 178 12.50 -0.82 8.56
CA TYR A 178 12.43 0.13 9.68
C TYR A 178 12.99 -0.45 10.97
N ALA A 179 12.75 -1.74 11.24
CA ALA A 179 13.26 -2.39 12.42
C ALA A 179 14.80 -2.52 12.39
N ALA A 180 15.36 -2.98 11.25
CA ALA A 180 16.80 -3.07 11.05
C ALA A 180 17.47 -1.68 11.17
N ALA A 181 16.90 -0.65 10.53
CA ALA A 181 17.36 0.74 10.62
C ALA A 181 17.19 1.36 12.03
N GLY A 182 16.35 0.78 12.88
CA GLY A 182 16.20 1.12 14.30
C GLY A 182 17.25 0.47 15.21
N GLY A 183 18.12 -0.37 14.65
CA GLY A 183 19.15 -1.09 15.39
C GLY A 183 18.60 -2.33 16.10
N ALA A 184 17.62 -3.03 15.52
CA ALA A 184 17.19 -4.33 15.99
C ALA A 184 18.38 -5.31 16.12
N LYS A 185 18.35 -6.18 17.12
CA LYS A 185 19.33 -7.27 17.29
C LYS A 185 19.10 -8.37 16.25
N SER A 186 17.82 -8.69 15.99
CA SER A 186 17.43 -9.60 14.92
C SER A 186 16.08 -9.18 14.33
N VAL A 187 15.88 -9.54 13.07
CA VAL A 187 14.63 -9.31 12.33
C VAL A 187 14.21 -10.62 11.68
N THR A 188 13.07 -11.16 12.11
CA THR A 188 12.42 -12.32 11.50
C THR A 188 11.26 -11.82 10.64
N THR A 189 11.32 -12.10 9.34
CA THR A 189 10.34 -11.63 8.34
C THR A 189 9.58 -12.82 7.77
N VAL A 190 8.26 -12.83 7.96
CA VAL A 190 7.38 -13.96 7.62
C VAL A 190 6.30 -13.49 6.65
N ASP A 191 6.26 -14.13 5.48
CA ASP A 191 5.22 -13.93 4.48
C ASP A 191 5.05 -15.21 3.67
N MET A 192 3.83 -15.55 3.25
CA MET A 192 3.60 -16.74 2.42
C MET A 192 4.19 -16.62 1.02
N SER A 193 4.32 -15.39 0.51
CA SER A 193 4.77 -15.12 -0.84
C SER A 193 6.29 -15.02 -0.90
N ARG A 194 6.92 -16.00 -1.55
CA ARG A 194 8.36 -15.93 -1.81
C ARG A 194 8.75 -14.67 -2.58
N ARG A 195 7.91 -14.24 -3.53
CA ARG A 195 8.09 -12.98 -4.29
C ARG A 195 8.15 -11.77 -3.36
N TYR A 196 7.30 -11.70 -2.34
CA TYR A 196 7.31 -10.58 -1.40
C TYR A 196 8.51 -10.63 -0.47
N LEU A 197 8.96 -11.82 -0.06
CA LEU A 197 10.22 -11.97 0.68
C LEU A 197 11.43 -11.57 -0.15
N ASP A 198 11.47 -11.90 -1.44
CA ASP A 198 12.55 -11.47 -2.33
C ASP A 198 12.51 -9.94 -2.51
N TRP A 199 11.33 -9.33 -2.68
CA TRP A 199 11.19 -7.87 -2.69
C TRP A 199 11.62 -7.23 -1.35
N ALA A 200 11.30 -7.86 -0.22
CA ALA A 200 11.74 -7.40 1.10
C ALA A 200 13.27 -7.43 1.25
N ARG A 201 13.95 -8.42 0.65
CA ARG A 201 15.41 -8.45 0.57
C ARG A 201 15.95 -7.32 -0.29
N ASP A 202 15.37 -7.07 -1.46
CA ASP A 202 15.76 -5.95 -2.33
C ASP A 202 15.61 -4.61 -1.58
N ASN A 203 14.55 -4.43 -0.79
CA ASN A 203 14.38 -3.23 0.04
C ASN A 203 15.43 -3.14 1.17
N MET A 204 15.87 -4.27 1.74
CA MET A 204 16.97 -4.26 2.72
C MET A 204 18.31 -3.90 2.07
N GLU A 205 18.60 -4.46 0.89
CA GLU A 205 19.80 -4.14 0.10
C GLU A 205 19.83 -2.67 -0.29
N LEU A 206 18.70 -2.12 -0.73
CA LEU A 206 18.56 -0.72 -1.12
C LEU A 206 18.92 0.26 0.02
N ASN A 207 18.89 -0.19 1.27
CA ASN A 207 19.22 0.60 2.46
C ASN A 207 20.53 0.16 3.14
N ASP A 208 21.31 -0.74 2.51
CA ASP A 208 22.55 -1.30 3.08
C ASP A 208 22.33 -2.04 4.43
N LEU A 209 21.16 -2.68 4.60
CA LEU A 209 20.77 -3.29 5.89
C LEU A 209 20.96 -4.81 5.96
N LEU A 210 21.22 -5.53 4.86
CA LEU A 210 21.29 -7.01 4.88
C LEU A 210 22.30 -7.60 5.89
N GLY A 211 23.32 -6.84 6.29
CA GLY A 211 24.30 -7.23 7.30
C GLY A 211 24.17 -6.51 8.65
N SER A 212 23.17 -5.65 8.84
CA SER A 212 23.10 -4.78 10.02
C SER A 212 22.68 -5.51 11.30
N CYS A 213 22.03 -6.67 11.17
CA CYS A 213 21.54 -7.49 12.28
C CYS A 213 21.33 -8.95 11.82
N ARG A 214 21.01 -9.86 12.75
CA ARG A 214 20.64 -11.24 12.38
C ARG A 214 19.29 -11.24 11.63
N MET A 215 19.27 -11.70 10.39
CA MET A 215 18.05 -11.79 9.59
C MET A 215 17.55 -13.22 9.44
N GLU A 216 16.25 -13.41 9.57
CA GLU A 216 15.56 -14.67 9.36
C GLU A 216 14.38 -14.45 8.41
N TRP A 217 14.20 -15.34 7.44
CA TRP A 217 13.15 -15.23 6.42
C TRP A 217 12.34 -16.52 6.39
N SER A 218 11.02 -16.44 6.52
CA SER A 218 10.14 -17.61 6.51
C SER A 218 9.05 -17.47 5.46
N SER A 219 9.08 -18.36 4.46
CA SER A 219 8.07 -18.43 3.40
C SER A 219 6.92 -19.34 3.81
N THR A 220 6.25 -19.02 4.92
CA THR A 220 5.24 -19.89 5.55
C THR A 220 4.01 -19.09 5.92
N GLU A 221 2.88 -19.78 6.13
CA GLU A 221 1.69 -19.16 6.69
C GLU A 221 1.97 -18.70 8.14
N ALA A 222 1.36 -17.59 8.57
CA ALA A 222 1.69 -16.94 9.83
C ALA A 222 1.26 -17.76 11.05
N ARG A 223 0.10 -18.43 11.02
CA ARG A 223 -0.34 -19.34 12.10
C ARG A 223 0.59 -20.55 12.18
N GLU A 224 0.90 -21.16 11.04
CA GLU A 224 1.83 -22.29 10.97
C GLU A 224 3.24 -21.91 11.49
N PHE A 225 3.69 -20.69 11.18
CA PHE A 225 4.92 -20.14 11.76
C PHE A 225 4.82 -20.02 13.28
N LEU A 226 3.73 -19.43 13.79
CA LEU A 226 3.51 -19.22 15.22
C LEU A 226 3.39 -20.54 16.00
N GLU A 227 2.75 -21.56 15.44
CA GLU A 227 2.67 -22.90 16.03
C GLU A 227 4.05 -23.51 16.21
N ARG A 228 4.89 -23.50 15.16
CA ARG A 228 6.29 -23.95 15.26
C ARG A 228 7.10 -23.10 16.23
N ALA A 229 6.92 -21.79 16.18
CA ALA A 229 7.61 -20.86 17.06
C ALA A 229 7.27 -21.13 18.54
N SER A 230 6.02 -21.47 18.85
CA SER A 230 5.57 -21.79 20.22
C SER A 230 6.20 -23.07 20.79
N MET A 231 6.55 -24.02 19.92
CA MET A 231 7.27 -25.25 20.30
C MET A 231 8.78 -25.01 20.43
N SER A 232 9.30 -23.98 19.78
CA SER A 232 10.69 -23.56 19.89
C SER A 232 10.89 -22.63 21.09
N ARG A 233 12.10 -22.57 21.67
CA ARG A 233 12.44 -21.56 22.69
C ARG A 233 12.86 -20.22 22.07
N ASN A 234 12.29 -19.86 20.92
CA ASN A 234 12.53 -18.59 20.27
C ASN A 234 11.57 -17.54 20.83
N TYR A 235 12.11 -16.37 21.19
CA TYR A 235 11.34 -15.28 21.76
C TYR A 235 11.62 -14.00 20.97
N TRP A 236 10.57 -13.20 20.79
CA TRP A 236 10.65 -11.88 20.18
C TRP A 236 10.15 -10.84 21.18
N ASP A 237 10.83 -9.71 21.24
CA ASP A 237 10.50 -8.64 22.18
C ASP A 237 9.49 -7.66 21.60
N VAL A 238 9.42 -7.58 20.26
CA VAL A 238 8.49 -6.74 19.52
C VAL A 238 7.94 -7.56 18.35
N ILE A 239 6.62 -7.67 18.27
CA ILE A 239 5.91 -8.39 17.21
C ILE A 239 5.02 -7.39 16.49
N PHE A 240 5.16 -7.32 15.17
CA PHE A 240 4.21 -6.63 14.29
C PHE A 240 3.38 -7.68 13.54
N LEU A 241 2.07 -7.48 13.57
CA LEU A 241 1.06 -8.39 13.01
C LEU A 241 0.05 -7.54 12.25
N ASP A 242 0.00 -7.70 10.92
CA ASP A 242 -0.88 -6.94 10.05
C ASP A 242 -1.49 -7.83 8.96
N PRO A 243 -2.41 -8.74 9.34
CA PRO A 243 -3.03 -9.63 8.37
C PRO A 243 -3.92 -8.84 7.39
N PRO A 244 -4.05 -9.30 6.13
CA PRO A 244 -5.00 -8.71 5.20
C PRO A 244 -6.42 -8.88 5.74
N SER A 245 -7.31 -7.93 5.41
CA SER A 245 -8.72 -7.99 5.82
C SER A 245 -9.48 -9.18 5.22
N PHE A 246 -8.94 -9.80 4.18
CA PHE A 246 -9.51 -10.97 3.52
C PHE A 246 -8.37 -11.76 2.86
N SER A 247 -8.24 -13.05 3.15
CA SER A 247 -7.30 -13.95 2.48
C SER A 247 -8.03 -15.21 2.03
N THR A 248 -8.29 -15.30 0.72
CA THR A 248 -8.72 -16.56 0.09
C THR A 248 -7.56 -17.15 -0.69
N ARG A 249 -7.20 -18.40 -0.35
CA ARG A 249 -6.54 -19.31 -1.28
C ARG A 249 -7.29 -20.63 -1.29
N GLU A 250 -7.36 -21.22 -2.49
CA GLU A 250 -7.83 -22.59 -2.67
C GLU A 250 -7.08 -23.54 -1.73
N GLY A 251 -7.83 -24.28 -0.91
CA GLY A 251 -7.29 -25.25 0.05
C GLY A 251 -6.93 -24.71 1.43
N MET A 252 -7.19 -23.43 1.74
CA MET A 252 -7.04 -22.88 3.09
C MET A 252 -8.39 -22.48 3.70
N ALA A 253 -8.48 -22.59 5.03
CA ALA A 253 -9.57 -21.99 5.77
C ALA A 253 -9.54 -20.47 5.57
N GLU A 254 -10.69 -19.90 5.23
CA GLU A 254 -10.88 -18.45 5.06
C GLU A 254 -10.49 -17.76 6.38
N PHE A 255 -9.48 -16.88 6.34
CA PHE A 255 -9.15 -16.01 7.48
C PHE A 255 -9.74 -14.63 7.19
N ASP A 256 -10.70 -14.23 8.02
CA ASP A 256 -11.34 -12.92 7.96
C ASP A 256 -11.21 -12.26 9.33
N ILE A 257 -10.35 -11.24 9.41
CA ILE A 257 -10.12 -10.50 10.66
C ILE A 257 -11.42 -9.90 11.23
N GLN A 258 -12.44 -9.61 10.43
CA GLN A 258 -13.71 -9.09 10.92
C GLN A 258 -14.49 -10.13 11.74
N PHE A 259 -14.27 -11.43 11.49
CA PHE A 259 -14.93 -12.52 12.20
C PHE A 259 -14.01 -13.23 13.20
N ASP A 260 -12.72 -13.35 12.89
CA ASP A 260 -11.76 -14.20 13.61
C ASP A 260 -10.99 -13.49 14.74
N HIS A 261 -11.21 -12.20 14.98
CA HIS A 261 -10.51 -11.43 16.02
C HIS A 261 -11.07 -11.60 17.45
N ARG A 262 -12.03 -12.52 17.67
CA ARG A 262 -12.69 -12.71 18.97
C ARG A 262 -11.97 -13.69 19.89
#